data_AF-A0A1H3XAF8-F1
#
_entry.id   AF-A0A1H3XAF8-F1
#
_cell.length_a   1.000
_cell.length_b   1.000
_cell.length_c   1.000
_cell.angle_alpha   90.00
_cell.angle_beta   90.00
_cell.angle_gamma   90.00
#
_symmetry.space_group_name_H-M   'P 1'
#
loop_
_entity.id
_entity.type
_entity.pdbx_description
1 polymer ?
#
loop_
_entity_poly.entity_id
_entity_poly.type
_entity_poly.pdbx_seq_one_letter_code
_entity_poly.pdbx_strand_id
1 'polypeptide(L)'
;MNKSLRQQLEKTIQIAQAMLDGKAFHVSNSEIDCVPVPVMTQTAAKKQGLVLKRGARRVGTWGVRVAYGIASVKGDLYLASSFKPQEERP
;
A
#
# COMPACT_ATOMS: atom_id res chain seq x y z
N MET A 1 21.34 -1.17 19.62
CA MET A 1 20.25 -1.29 18.62
C MET A 1 20.57 -0.36 17.46
N ASN A 2 20.56 -0.85 16.22
CA ASN A 2 20.85 -0.02 15.04
C ASN A 2 19.73 1.03 14.87
N LYS A 3 20.10 2.31 14.66
CA LYS A 3 19.15 3.43 14.55
C LYS A 3 18.16 3.23 13.40
N SER A 4 18.62 2.66 12.28
CA SER A 4 17.77 2.36 11.12
C SER A 4 16.71 1.29 11.45
N LEU A 5 17.15 0.21 12.11
CA LEU A 5 16.25 -0.87 12.52
C LEU A 5 15.17 -0.38 13.50
N ARG A 6 15.55 0.51 14.44
CA ARG A 6 14.59 1.13 15.37
C ARG A 6 13.52 1.92 14.61
N GLN A 7 13.91 2.75 13.65
CA GLN A 7 12.99 3.58 12.87
C GLN A 7 12.04 2.73 12.03
N GLN A 8 12.56 1.66 11.41
CA GLN A 8 11.72 0.70 10.67
C GLN A 8 10.69 0.05 11.58
N LEU A 9 11.10 -0.47 12.74
CA LEU A 9 10.19 -1.10 13.69
C LEU A 9 9.13 -0.12 14.22
N GLU A 10 9.52 1.10 14.58
CA GLU A 10 8.59 2.14 15.03
C GLU A 10 7.55 2.45 13.94
N LYS A 11 7.98 2.55 12.67
CA LYS A 11 7.07 2.80 11.54
C LYS A 11 6.12 1.63 11.31
N THR A 12 6.63 0.40 11.35
CA THR A 12 5.80 -0.82 11.22
C THR A 12 4.73 -0.88 12.31
N ILE A 13 5.10 -0.59 13.56
CA ILE A 13 4.16 -0.55 14.69
C ILE A 13 3.09 0.53 14.46
N GLN A 14 3.49 1.74 14.05
CA GLN A 14 2.55 2.82 13.76
C GLN A 14 1.54 2.45 12.66
N ILE A 15 2.01 1.83 11.58
CA ILE A 15 1.14 1.39 10.48
C ILE A 15 0.19 0.29 10.98
N ALA A 16 0.71 -0.70 11.72
CA ALA A 16 -0.10 -1.77 12.30
C ALA A 16 -1.23 -1.22 13.20
N GLN A 17 -0.91 -0.27 14.08
CA GLN A 17 -1.89 0.39 14.95
C GLN A 17 -2.95 1.13 14.13
N ALA A 18 -2.53 1.90 13.11
CA ALA A 18 -3.48 2.59 12.23
C ALA A 18 -4.45 1.61 11.54
N MET A 19 -3.94 0.45 11.10
CA MET A 19 -4.77 -0.58 10.47
C MET A 19 -5.76 -1.23 11.43
N LEU A 20 -5.34 -1.53 12.66
CA LEU A 20 -6.22 -2.07 13.71
C LEU A 20 -7.32 -1.07 14.08
N ASP A 21 -6.99 0.22 14.12
CA ASP A 21 -7.95 1.31 14.36
C ASP A 21 -8.86 1.61 13.15
N GLY A 22 -8.64 0.95 12.00
CA GLY A 22 -9.35 1.24 10.76
C GLY A 22 -9.05 2.62 10.17
N LYS A 23 -7.94 3.26 10.58
CA LYS A 23 -7.49 4.56 10.09
C LYS A 23 -6.63 4.38 8.84
N ALA A 24 -6.77 5.31 7.90
CA ALA A 24 -5.91 5.34 6.72
C ALA A 24 -4.48 5.77 7.11
N PHE A 25 -3.48 5.04 6.61
CA PHE A 25 -2.07 5.41 6.76
C PHE A 25 -1.48 5.95 5.45
N HIS A 26 -0.33 6.62 5.55
CA HIS A 26 0.45 7.08 4.39
C HIS A 26 1.87 6.53 4.46
N VAL A 27 2.35 6.01 3.34
CA VAL A 27 3.72 5.51 3.19
C VAL A 27 4.36 6.02 1.91
N SER A 28 5.65 6.29 1.98
CA SER A 28 6.47 6.51 0.80
C SER A 28 6.99 5.20 0.20
N ASN A 29 7.63 5.26 -0.97
CA ASN A 29 8.24 4.07 -1.59
C ASN A 29 9.29 3.39 -0.71
N SER A 30 10.05 4.15 0.08
CA SER A 30 11.05 3.61 1.00
C SER A 30 10.45 3.00 2.27
N GLU A 31 9.15 3.22 2.53
CA GLU A 31 8.44 2.76 3.73
C GLU A 31 7.44 1.64 3.41
N ILE A 32 7.32 1.22 2.15
CA ILE A 32 6.33 0.21 1.74
C ILE A 32 6.58 -1.14 2.43
N ASP A 33 7.84 -1.49 2.66
CA ASP A 33 8.25 -2.72 3.34
C ASP A 33 7.92 -2.69 4.85
N CYS A 34 7.60 -1.52 5.41
CA CYS A 34 7.14 -1.40 6.80
C CYS A 34 5.65 -1.74 6.95
N VAL A 35 4.91 -1.96 5.86
CA VAL A 35 3.51 -2.39 5.94
C VAL A 35 3.47 -3.87 6.34
N PRO A 36 2.85 -4.24 7.49
CA PRO A 36 2.96 -5.58 8.06
C PRO A 36 2.15 -6.64 7.30
N VAL A 37 1.33 -6.24 6.33
CA VAL A 37 0.50 -7.13 5.52
C VAL A 37 0.65 -6.84 4.04
N PRO A 38 0.46 -7.83 3.16
CA PRO A 38 0.53 -7.62 1.72
C PRO A 38 -0.52 -6.60 1.24
N VAL A 39 -0.05 -5.50 0.68
CA VAL A 39 -0.87 -4.45 0.06
C VAL A 39 -0.48 -4.25 -1.40
N MET A 40 -1.42 -3.81 -2.22
CA MET A 40 -1.15 -3.47 -3.60
C MET A 40 -2.01 -2.28 -4.06
N THR A 41 -1.52 -1.59 -5.08
CA THR A 41 -2.30 -0.55 -5.78
C THR A 41 -3.14 -1.19 -6.88
N GLN A 42 -4.22 -0.52 -7.29
CA GLN A 42 -5.04 -0.98 -8.43
C GLN A 42 -4.22 -1.10 -9.73
N THR A 43 -3.25 -0.20 -9.94
CA THR A 43 -2.37 -0.24 -11.11
C THR A 43 -1.47 -1.47 -11.11
N ALA A 44 -0.90 -1.83 -9.94
CA ALA A 44 -0.11 -3.05 -9.81
C ALA A 44 -0.98 -4.31 -10.01
N ALA A 45 -2.18 -4.32 -9.43
CA ALA A 45 -3.15 -5.40 -9.58
C ALA A 45 -3.55 -5.63 -11.05
N LYS A 46 -3.85 -4.54 -11.79
CA LYS A 46 -4.23 -4.60 -13.20
C LYS A 46 -3.13 -5.23 -14.07
N LYS A 47 -1.85 -4.95 -13.80
CA LYS A 47 -0.72 -5.58 -14.50
C LYS A 47 -0.65 -7.10 -14.27
N GLN A 48 -1.24 -7.59 -13.18
CA GLN A 48 -1.33 -9.00 -12.83
C GLN A 48 -2.67 -9.64 -13.26
N GLY A 49 -3.49 -8.94 -14.04
CA GLY A 49 -4.83 -9.43 -14.43
C GLY A 49 -5.81 -9.52 -13.26
N LEU A 50 -5.59 -8.74 -12.19
CA LEU A 50 -6.44 -8.70 -11.01
C LEU A 50 -7.32 -7.46 -11.02
N VAL A 51 -8.54 -7.60 -10.50
CA VAL A 51 -9.50 -6.52 -10.30
C VAL A 51 -9.92 -6.42 -8.83
N LEU A 52 -10.17 -5.20 -8.37
CA LEU A 52 -10.59 -4.95 -7.00
C LEU A 52 -12.01 -5.49 -6.78
N LYS A 53 -12.23 -6.22 -5.69
CA LYS A 53 -13.56 -6.68 -5.27
C LYS A 53 -14.45 -5.47 -4.97
N ARG A 54 -15.74 -5.58 -5.31
CA ARG A 54 -16.73 -4.54 -5.02
C ARG A 54 -16.80 -4.31 -3.50
N GLY A 55 -16.75 -3.04 -3.08
CA GLY A 55 -16.81 -2.66 -1.66
C GLY A 55 -15.48 -2.79 -0.90
N ALA A 56 -14.37 -3.11 -1.57
CA ALA A 56 -13.07 -3.12 -0.92
C ALA A 56 -12.72 -1.75 -0.34
N ARG A 57 -12.25 -1.73 0.92
CA ARG A 57 -11.86 -0.52 1.61
C ARG A 57 -10.40 -0.19 1.34
N ARG A 58 -10.13 1.09 1.07
CA ARG A 58 -8.77 1.62 1.02
C ARG A 58 -8.16 1.56 2.43
N VAL A 59 -6.98 0.98 2.55
CA VAL A 59 -6.26 0.88 3.84
C VAL A 59 -5.22 1.99 4.01
N GLY A 60 -4.75 2.58 2.91
CA GLY A 60 -3.79 3.66 2.99
C GLY A 60 -3.52 4.30 1.64
N THR A 61 -2.52 5.17 1.62
CA THR A 61 -2.03 5.80 0.40
C THR A 61 -0.51 5.64 0.31
N TRP A 62 -0.05 5.41 -0.91
CA TRP A 62 1.36 5.36 -1.25
C TRP A 62 1.70 6.57 -2.13
N GLY A 63 2.91 7.10 -1.99
CA GLY A 63 3.41 8.07 -2.95
C GLY A 63 4.92 8.17 -3.02
N VAL A 64 5.42 8.67 -4.14
CA VAL A 64 6.84 8.97 -4.31
C VAL A 64 7.00 10.33 -4.99
N ARG A 65 7.97 11.11 -4.51
CA ARG A 65 8.44 12.32 -5.18
C ARG A 65 9.62 11.94 -6.07
N VAL A 66 9.50 12.23 -7.36
CA VAL A 66 10.61 12.01 -8.30
C VAL A 66 11.51 13.24 -8.26
N ALA A 67 12.80 13.05 -7.99
CA ALA A 67 13.75 14.13 -7.70
C ALA A 67 13.96 15.16 -8.83
N TYR A 68 13.53 14.84 -10.07
CA TYR A 68 13.78 15.65 -11.27
C TYR A 68 12.50 16.13 -11.99
N GLY A 69 11.33 16.12 -11.33
CA GLY A 69 10.12 16.63 -11.95
C GLY A 69 9.02 16.93 -10.95
N ILE A 70 8.23 17.94 -11.25
CA ILE A 70 7.08 18.47 -10.49
C ILE A 70 5.99 17.40 -10.19
N ALA A 71 6.15 16.17 -10.70
CA ALA A 71 5.21 15.08 -10.57
C ALA A 71 5.42 14.27 -9.27
N SER A 72 4.41 14.30 -8.40
CA SER A 72 4.25 13.33 -7.33
C SER A 72 3.36 12.19 -7.82
N VAL A 73 3.87 10.96 -7.83
CA VAL A 73 3.04 9.78 -8.09
C VAL A 73 2.38 9.40 -6.78
N LYS A 74 1.06 9.23 -6.80
CA LYS A 74 0.27 8.76 -5.66
C LYS A 74 -0.59 7.57 -6.09
N GLY A 75 -0.82 6.66 -5.17
CA GLY A 75 -1.70 5.51 -5.37
C GLY A 75 -2.43 5.16 -4.09
N ASP A 76 -3.67 4.70 -4.22
CA ASP A 76 -4.39 4.12 -3.11
C ASP A 76 -3.90 2.68 -2.87
N LEU A 77 -3.72 2.32 -1.60
CA LEU A 77 -3.37 0.98 -1.17
C LEU A 77 -4.60 0.23 -0.70
N TYR A 78 -4.70 -1.01 -1.16
CA TYR A 78 -5.73 -1.98 -0.76
C TYR A 78 -5.04 -3.27 -0.33
N LEU A 79 -5.71 -4.07 0.51
CA LEU A 79 -5.20 -5.40 0.87
C LEU A 79 -5.12 -6.28 -0.37
N ALA A 80 -4.05 -7.06 -0.50
CA ALA A 80 -3.90 -7.99 -1.63
C ALA A 80 -5.10 -8.97 -1.74
N SER A 81 -5.64 -9.41 -0.61
CA SER A 81 -6.83 -10.28 -0.52
C SER A 81 -8.13 -9.62 -1.01
N SER A 82 -8.15 -8.30 -1.17
CA SER A 82 -9.29 -7.55 -1.72
C SER A 82 -9.35 -7.58 -3.24
N PHE A 83 -8.38 -8.18 -3.91
CA PHE A 83 -8.41 -8.37 -5.36
C PHE A 83 -8.86 -9.78 -5.72
N LYS A 84 -9.39 -9.93 -6.93
CA LYS A 84 -9.75 -11.22 -7.54
C LYS A 84 -9.24 -11.26 -8.98
N PRO A 85 -9.00 -12.45 -9.56
CA PRO A 85 -8.75 -12.58 -10.99
C PRO A 85 -9.85 -11.88 -11.79
N GLN A 86 -9.43 -11.15 -12.82
CA GLN A 86 -10.36 -10.67 -13.82
C GLN A 86 -10.84 -11.89 -14.59
N GLU A 87 -12.10 -12.30 -14.38
CA GLU A 87 -12.71 -13.32 -15.23
C GLU A 87 -12.63 -12.85 -16.67
N GLU A 88 -11.92 -13.62 -17.51
CA GLU A 88 -12.04 -13.51 -18.95
C GLU A 88 -13.50 -13.79 -19.28
N ARG A 89 -14.24 -12.77 -19.73
CA ARG A 89 -15.55 -13.03 -20.32
C ARG A 89 -15.33 -13.92 -21.55
N PRO A 90 -16.07 -15.03 -21.70
CA PRO A 90 -16.09 -15.78 -22.94
C PRO A 90 -16.59 -14.93 -24.10
#